data_AF-A0A962BB94-F1
#
_entry.id   AF-A0A962BB94-F1
#
_cell.length_a   1.000
_cell.length_b   1.000
_cell.length_c   1.000
_cell.angle_alpha   90.00
_cell.angle_beta   90.00
_cell.angle_gamma   90.00
#
_symmetry.space_group_name_H-M   'P 1'
#
loop_
_entity.id
_entity.type
_entity.pdbx_description
1 polymer ?
#
loop_
_entity_poly.entity_id
_entity_poly.type
_entity_poly.pdbx_seq_one_letter_code
_entity_poly.pdbx_strand_id
1 'polypeptide(L)'
;MSLIACPSPNYGARPPGAQPCMIVIHYTGMKTMEAARERLCDPAASVSAHYMIDEDGTIYQLVDENKRAWHAGLSAWEDITDVNSHSIGIELVNPGHEWGYRPFPEEQMAALAALCRGITERHTIRWVLGHSDVAPDRKRDPGDLFDWDWLARAGVPNIHAHKG
;
A
#
# COMPACT_ATOMS: atom_id res chain seq x y z
N MET A 1 -2.19 5.18 17.60
CA MET A 1 -1.35 5.47 16.42
C MET A 1 -1.69 6.88 15.96
N SER A 2 -0.70 7.75 15.75
CA SER A 2 -0.94 9.10 15.22
C SER A 2 -0.86 9.06 13.69
N LEU A 3 -1.80 9.71 13.01
CA LEU A 3 -1.80 9.86 11.55
C LEU A 3 -1.53 11.32 11.20
N ILE A 4 -0.62 11.56 10.26
CA ILE A 4 -0.37 12.89 9.72
C ILE A 4 -1.20 13.05 8.44
N ALA A 5 -2.06 14.07 8.37
CA ALA A 5 -2.80 14.36 7.16
C ALA A 5 -1.87 14.88 6.05
N CYS A 6 -1.91 14.24 4.88
CA CYS A 6 -1.14 14.63 3.70
C CYS A 6 -2.00 14.45 2.44
N PRO A 7 -3.10 15.22 2.29
CA PRO A 7 -4.14 14.91 1.31
C PRO A 7 -3.59 14.90 -0.12
N SER A 8 -3.86 13.82 -0.85
CA SER A 8 -3.64 13.73 -2.30
C SER A 8 -4.92 14.12 -3.05
N PRO A 9 -4.83 14.89 -4.15
CA PRO A 9 -5.99 15.19 -5.00
C PRO A 9 -6.35 14.00 -5.93
N ASN A 10 -5.49 12.98 -6.03
CA ASN A 10 -5.61 11.90 -7.00
C ASN A 10 -6.49 10.77 -6.46
N TYR A 11 -7.81 10.98 -6.39
CA TYR A 11 -8.75 9.94 -6.01
C TYR A 11 -10.07 10.06 -6.76
N GLY A 12 -10.83 8.97 -6.78
CA GLY A 12 -12.18 8.92 -7.32
C GLY A 12 -13.20 8.44 -6.29
N ALA A 13 -14.48 8.45 -6.69
CA ALA A 13 -15.49 7.67 -5.99
C ALA A 13 -15.23 6.17 -6.22
N ARG A 14 -15.51 5.35 -5.19
CA ARG A 14 -15.65 3.90 -5.40
C ARG A 14 -16.95 3.64 -6.20
N PRO A 15 -16.98 2.66 -7.11
CA PRO A 15 -18.22 2.24 -7.76
C PRO A 15 -19.28 1.81 -6.73
N PRO A 16 -20.59 1.89 -7.07
CA PRO A 16 -21.64 1.43 -6.17
C PRO A 16 -21.44 -0.02 -5.71
N GLY A 17 -21.49 -0.25 -4.40
CA GLY A 17 -21.29 -1.57 -3.79
C GLY A 17 -19.83 -2.02 -3.66
N ALA A 18 -18.87 -1.30 -4.24
CA ALA A 18 -17.45 -1.61 -4.08
C ALA A 18 -16.98 -1.21 -2.67
N GLN A 19 -16.46 -2.19 -1.94
CA GLN A 19 -15.91 -2.04 -0.60
C GLN A 19 -14.49 -2.59 -0.58
N PRO A 20 -13.58 -2.03 0.24
CA PRO A 20 -12.27 -2.61 0.46
C PRO A 20 -12.39 -4.03 1.02
N CYS A 21 -11.82 -4.99 0.30
CA CYS A 21 -11.62 -6.35 0.75
C CYS A 21 -10.15 -6.80 0.59
N MET A 22 -9.29 -5.91 0.11
CA MET A 22 -7.85 -6.12 -0.05
C MET A 22 -7.05 -5.01 0.63
N ILE A 23 -5.87 -5.36 1.13
CA ILE A 23 -4.78 -4.41 1.36
C ILE A 23 -3.70 -4.74 0.33
N VAL A 24 -3.21 -3.72 -0.38
CA VAL A 24 -2.11 -3.87 -1.34
C VAL A 24 -0.91 -3.06 -0.85
N ILE A 25 0.19 -3.75 -0.60
CA ILE A 25 1.44 -3.18 -0.09
C ILE A 25 2.36 -2.87 -1.26
N HIS A 26 2.93 -1.68 -1.22
CA HIS A 26 3.82 -1.11 -2.22
C HIS A 26 5.13 -0.65 -1.58
N TYR A 27 6.15 -0.46 -2.40
CA TYR A 27 7.20 0.51 -2.10
C TYR A 27 7.03 1.73 -3.00
N THR A 28 7.53 2.89 -2.55
CA THR A 28 7.42 4.14 -3.33
C THR A 28 8.32 4.18 -4.56
N GLY A 29 9.50 3.56 -4.49
CA GLY A 29 10.49 3.57 -5.58
C GLY A 29 11.15 4.94 -5.72
N MET A 30 11.13 5.72 -4.63
CA MET A 30 11.63 7.08 -4.55
C MET A 30 12.70 7.16 -3.48
N LYS A 31 13.72 7.99 -3.71
CA LYS A 31 14.89 8.08 -2.83
C LYS A 31 14.59 8.59 -1.42
N THR A 32 13.53 9.39 -1.25
CA THR A 32 13.13 9.98 0.02
C THR A 32 11.61 10.01 0.15
N MET A 33 11.14 10.21 1.39
CA MET A 33 9.73 10.44 1.69
C MET A 33 9.18 11.69 0.99
N GLU A 34 9.94 12.78 0.95
CA GLU A 34 9.48 14.02 0.31
C GLU A 34 9.24 13.82 -1.19
N ALA A 35 10.14 13.10 -1.88
CA ALA A 35 9.98 12.78 -3.29
C ALA A 35 8.75 11.87 -3.54
N ALA A 36 8.51 10.89 -2.65
CA ALA A 36 7.31 10.07 -2.71
C ALA A 36 6.03 10.91 -2.50
N ARG A 37 6.05 11.80 -1.50
CA ARG A 37 4.94 12.72 -1.20
C ARG A 37 4.64 13.64 -2.38
N GLU A 38 5.66 14.28 -2.94
CA GLU A 38 5.52 15.16 -4.11
C GLU A 38 4.86 14.42 -5.26
N ARG A 39 5.31 13.18 -5.55
CA ARG A 39 4.72 12.36 -6.61
C ARG A 39 3.28 11.96 -6.32
N LEU A 40 2.98 11.48 -5.11
CA LEU A 40 1.66 10.95 -4.74
C LEU A 40 0.61 12.07 -4.58
N CYS A 41 1.03 13.31 -4.33
CA CYS A 41 0.16 14.47 -4.19
C CYS A 41 0.14 15.39 -5.43
N ASP A 42 0.97 15.13 -6.45
CA ASP A 42 0.97 15.90 -7.71
C ASP A 42 -0.32 15.61 -8.53
N PRO A 43 -1.17 16.62 -8.80
CA PRO A 43 -2.39 16.44 -9.60
C PRO A 43 -2.14 15.91 -11.02
N ALA A 44 -0.94 16.13 -11.59
CA ALA A 44 -0.59 15.62 -12.91
C ALA A 44 -0.17 14.14 -12.89
N ALA A 45 0.14 13.59 -11.70
CA ALA A 45 0.71 12.27 -11.57
C ALA A 45 -0.29 11.14 -11.85
N SER A 46 -1.56 11.37 -11.54
CA SER A 46 -2.63 10.35 -11.59
C SER A 46 -2.29 9.06 -10.84
N VAL A 47 -1.56 9.17 -9.72
CA VAL A 47 -1.24 8.07 -8.80
C VAL A 47 -1.37 8.56 -7.36
N SER A 48 -1.84 7.69 -6.47
CA SER A 48 -1.94 7.93 -5.03
C SER A 48 -2.05 6.61 -4.28
N ALA A 49 -1.94 6.65 -2.95
CA ALA A 49 -2.29 5.58 -2.04
C ALA A 49 -3.18 6.12 -0.91
N HIS A 50 -3.73 5.25 -0.07
CA HIS A 50 -4.48 5.70 1.11
C HIS A 50 -3.51 6.12 2.22
N TYR A 51 -2.43 5.37 2.36
CA TYR A 51 -1.41 5.59 3.37
C TYR A 51 -0.01 5.56 2.76
N MET A 52 0.89 6.33 3.34
CA MET A 52 2.34 6.24 3.12
C MET A 52 3.03 6.13 4.48
N ILE A 53 4.01 5.25 4.61
CA ILE A 53 4.77 5.04 5.85
C ILE A 53 6.24 5.33 5.59
N ASP A 54 6.80 6.28 6.32
CA ASP A 54 8.22 6.62 6.26
C ASP A 54 9.09 5.55 6.94
N GLU A 55 10.40 5.62 6.75
CA GLU A 55 11.37 4.67 7.30
C GLU A 55 11.40 4.66 8.84
N ASP A 56 11.01 5.76 9.49
CA ASP A 56 10.87 5.89 10.96
C ASP A 56 9.50 5.42 11.50
N GLY A 57 8.65 4.87 10.63
CA GLY A 57 7.30 4.42 10.99
C GLY A 57 6.25 5.54 11.09
N THR A 58 6.58 6.78 10.74
CA THR A 58 5.60 7.86 10.61
C THR A 58 4.59 7.53 9.51
N ILE A 59 3.29 7.62 9.83
CA ILE A 59 2.20 7.29 8.90
C ILE A 59 1.50 8.55 8.44
N TYR A 60 1.47 8.73 7.13
CA TYR A 60 0.73 9.77 6.44
C TYR A 60 -0.55 9.20 5.83
N GLN A 61 -1.68 9.89 6.02
CA GLN A 61 -2.95 9.57 5.35
C GLN A 61 -3.14 10.52 4.17
N LEU A 62 -3.18 9.95 2.96
CA LEU A 62 -3.26 10.68 1.71
C LEU A 62 -4.68 10.68 1.12
N VAL A 63 -5.36 9.54 1.17
CA VAL A 63 -6.71 9.37 0.63
C VAL A 63 -7.57 8.65 1.68
N ASP A 64 -8.78 9.15 1.89
CA ASP A 64 -9.76 8.52 2.79
C ASP A 64 -10.11 7.10 2.31
N GLU A 65 -10.23 6.13 3.22
CA GLU A 65 -10.50 4.72 2.90
C GLU A 65 -11.81 4.52 2.11
N ASN A 66 -12.79 5.43 2.24
CA ASN A 66 -14.05 5.41 1.48
C ASN A 66 -13.92 5.93 0.04
N LYS A 67 -12.75 6.48 -0.33
CA LYS A 67 -12.44 6.92 -1.69
C LYS A 67 -11.57 5.89 -2.39
N ARG A 68 -11.56 5.95 -3.72
CA ARG A 68 -10.74 5.09 -4.57
C ARG A 68 -9.41 5.81 -4.83
N ALA A 69 -8.36 5.44 -4.10
CA ALA A 69 -6.99 5.82 -4.45
C ALA A 69 -6.54 5.11 -5.74
N TRP A 70 -5.49 5.62 -6.40
CA TRP A 70 -5.02 5.15 -7.69
C TRP A 70 -3.61 4.56 -7.56
N HIS A 71 -3.49 3.36 -6.99
CA HIS A 71 -2.20 2.72 -6.65
C HIS A 71 -1.92 1.46 -7.48
N ALA A 72 -2.94 0.64 -7.77
CA ALA A 72 -2.76 -0.68 -8.35
C ALA A 72 -2.69 -0.69 -9.90
N GLY A 73 -3.15 0.38 -10.56
CA GLY A 73 -3.21 0.46 -12.03
C GLY A 73 -3.96 -0.72 -12.67
N LEU A 74 -3.51 -1.18 -13.84
CA LEU A 74 -3.98 -2.42 -14.45
C LEU A 74 -3.50 -3.61 -13.59
N SER A 75 -4.45 -4.25 -12.92
CA SER A 75 -4.21 -5.29 -11.91
C SER A 75 -5.48 -6.13 -11.70
N ALA A 76 -5.32 -7.36 -11.22
CA ALA A 76 -6.42 -8.24 -10.89
C ALA A 76 -6.03 -9.20 -9.76
N TRP A 77 -7.03 -9.65 -8.99
CA TRP A 77 -6.88 -10.72 -8.01
C TRP A 77 -8.17 -11.53 -7.97
N GLU A 78 -8.06 -12.86 -8.15
CA GLU A 78 -9.23 -13.72 -8.31
C GLU A 78 -10.18 -13.20 -9.40
N ASP A 79 -11.46 -12.96 -9.07
CA ASP A 79 -12.49 -12.41 -9.96
C ASP A 79 -12.52 -10.87 -9.99
N ILE A 80 -11.67 -10.19 -9.21
CA ILE A 80 -11.65 -8.73 -9.10
C ILE A 80 -10.62 -8.14 -10.08
N THR A 81 -11.10 -7.42 -11.09
CA THR A 81 -10.26 -6.78 -12.11
C THR A 81 -10.06 -5.27 -11.94
N ASP A 82 -10.71 -4.64 -10.96
CA ASP A 82 -10.49 -3.24 -10.57
C ASP A 82 -10.04 -3.18 -9.11
N VAL A 83 -8.77 -3.54 -8.88
CA VAL A 83 -8.21 -3.67 -7.53
C VAL A 83 -8.35 -2.38 -6.74
N ASN A 84 -8.06 -1.21 -7.33
CA ASN A 84 -8.19 0.09 -6.67
C ASN A 84 -9.57 0.30 -6.00
N SER A 85 -10.65 -0.15 -6.65
CA SER A 85 -12.01 -0.01 -6.13
C SER A 85 -12.31 -0.92 -4.94
N HIS A 86 -11.52 -1.97 -4.75
CA HIS A 86 -11.69 -3.00 -3.73
C HIS A 86 -10.49 -3.12 -2.77
N SER A 87 -9.56 -2.18 -2.80
CA SER A 87 -8.37 -2.20 -1.95
C SER A 87 -8.11 -0.92 -1.17
N ILE A 88 -7.34 -1.09 -0.10
CA ILE A 88 -6.56 -0.04 0.55
C ILE A 88 -5.09 -0.20 0.14
N GLY A 89 -4.57 0.72 -0.68
CA GLY A 89 -3.14 0.82 -0.98
C GLY A 89 -2.32 1.48 0.14
N ILE A 90 -1.19 0.87 0.49
CA ILE A 90 -0.21 1.37 1.46
C ILE A 90 1.16 1.44 0.79
N GLU A 91 1.77 2.62 0.78
CA GLU A 91 3.11 2.88 0.24
C GLU A 91 4.16 2.89 1.35
N LEU A 92 5.21 2.08 1.23
CA LEU A 92 6.35 2.12 2.13
C LEU A 92 7.48 2.92 1.48
N VAL A 93 7.96 3.96 2.16
CA VAL A 93 9.13 4.71 1.69
C VAL A 93 10.32 3.76 1.60
N ASN A 94 10.74 3.49 0.37
CA ASN A 94 11.89 2.67 0.05
C ASN A 94 12.34 3.04 -1.38
N PRO A 95 13.66 3.20 -1.64
CA PRO A 95 14.14 3.57 -2.97
C PRO A 95 13.80 2.58 -4.08
N GLY A 96 13.44 1.34 -3.72
CA GLY A 96 13.10 0.31 -4.68
C GLY A 96 14.30 -0.10 -5.54
N HIS A 97 14.05 -1.01 -6.48
CA HIS A 97 15.10 -1.68 -7.27
C HIS A 97 15.99 -0.73 -8.07
N GLU A 98 15.49 0.43 -8.46
CA GLU A 98 16.23 1.39 -9.29
C GLU A 98 17.22 2.23 -8.49
N TRP A 99 16.97 2.46 -7.19
CA TRP A 99 17.67 3.51 -6.43
C TRP A 99 18.30 3.02 -5.12
N GLY A 100 18.54 1.71 -5.02
CA GLY A 100 19.17 1.08 -3.86
C GLY A 100 18.16 0.39 -2.96
N TYR A 101 17.47 -0.60 -3.52
CA TYR A 101 16.54 -1.46 -2.81
C TYR A 101 17.22 -2.07 -1.59
N ARG A 102 16.52 -2.02 -0.46
CA ARG A 102 17.02 -2.44 0.84
C ARG A 102 15.89 -3.02 1.68
N PRO A 103 16.21 -3.80 2.72
CA PRO A 103 15.21 -4.25 3.69
C PRO A 103 14.50 -3.06 4.34
N PHE A 104 13.26 -3.30 4.74
CA PHE A 104 12.41 -2.30 5.40
C PHE A 104 12.77 -2.23 6.89
N PRO A 105 12.98 -1.03 7.48
CA PRO A 105 13.30 -0.89 8.90
C PRO A 105 12.19 -1.47 9.81
N GLU A 106 12.59 -1.93 11.00
CA GLU A 106 11.66 -2.54 11.96
C GLU A 106 10.53 -1.57 12.38
N GLU A 107 10.84 -0.28 12.56
CA GLU A 107 9.86 0.75 12.92
C GLU A 107 8.79 0.92 11.83
N GLN A 108 9.20 0.97 10.56
CA GLN A 108 8.31 1.00 9.40
C GLN A 108 7.43 -0.26 9.33
N MET A 109 8.01 -1.44 9.54
CA MET A 109 7.27 -2.72 9.54
C MET A 109 6.29 -2.81 10.72
N ALA A 110 6.65 -2.33 11.91
CA ALA A 110 5.77 -2.27 13.07
C ALA A 110 4.59 -1.32 12.86
N ALA A 111 4.85 -0.16 12.26
CA ALA A 111 3.82 0.79 11.85
C ALA A 111 2.86 0.17 10.83
N LEU A 112 3.39 -0.51 9.81
CA LEU A 112 2.60 -1.25 8.83
C LEU A 112 1.72 -2.32 9.48
N ALA A 113 2.28 -3.13 10.37
CA ALA A 113 1.53 -4.18 11.06
C ALA A 113 0.36 -3.60 11.89
N ALA A 114 0.63 -2.53 12.64
CA ALA A 114 -0.41 -1.84 13.42
C ALA A 114 -1.50 -1.25 12.52
N LEU A 115 -1.12 -0.63 11.40
CA LEU A 115 -2.04 -0.07 10.43
C LEU A 115 -2.91 -1.15 9.77
N CYS A 116 -2.31 -2.24 9.28
CA CYS A 116 -3.03 -3.35 8.67
C CYS A 116 -4.06 -3.98 9.62
N ARG A 117 -3.68 -4.23 10.88
CA ARG A 117 -4.62 -4.73 11.89
C ARG A 117 -5.78 -3.76 12.11
N GLY A 118 -5.49 -2.46 12.25
CA GLY A 118 -6.54 -1.45 12.37
C GLY A 118 -7.47 -1.41 11.16
N ILE A 119 -6.94 -1.52 9.93
CA ILE A 119 -7.77 -1.58 8.71
C ILE A 119 -8.67 -2.82 8.75
N THR A 120 -8.16 -3.98 9.18
CA THR A 120 -8.95 -5.23 9.27
C THR A 120 -10.04 -5.19 10.33
N GLU A 121 -9.96 -4.29 11.31
CA GLU A 121 -11.04 -4.06 12.27
C GLU A 121 -12.19 -3.20 11.69
N ARG A 122 -11.88 -2.35 10.69
CA ARG A 122 -12.85 -1.43 10.05
C ARG A 122 -13.45 -1.99 8.77
N HIS A 123 -12.71 -2.84 8.06
CA HIS A 123 -13.09 -3.40 6.76
C HIS A 123 -12.96 -4.92 6.78
N THR A 124 -13.83 -5.61 6.04
CA THR A 124 -13.75 -7.06 5.85
C THR A 124 -12.64 -7.40 4.85
N ILE A 125 -11.38 -7.27 5.30
CA ILE A 125 -10.20 -7.58 4.48
C ILE A 125 -10.04 -9.09 4.36
N ARG A 126 -10.17 -9.59 3.13
CA ARG A 126 -9.97 -10.99 2.76
C ARG A 126 -8.53 -11.30 2.37
N TRP A 127 -7.80 -10.31 1.85
CA TRP A 127 -6.43 -10.51 1.36
C TRP A 127 -5.52 -9.34 1.69
N VAL A 128 -4.31 -9.65 2.16
CA VAL A 128 -3.17 -8.74 2.25
C VAL A 128 -2.13 -9.23 1.24
N LEU A 129 -1.85 -8.39 0.25
CA LEU A 129 -1.12 -8.73 -0.97
C LEU A 129 -0.03 -7.67 -1.25
N GLY A 130 0.98 -8.04 -2.02
CA GLY A 130 1.88 -7.11 -2.68
C GLY A 130 1.31 -6.65 -4.02
N HIS A 131 1.85 -5.55 -4.56
CA HIS A 131 1.53 -5.12 -5.92
C HIS A 131 1.94 -6.16 -6.97
N SER A 132 3.02 -6.89 -6.70
CA SER A 132 3.49 -8.01 -7.51
C SER A 132 2.48 -9.15 -7.61
N ASP A 133 1.65 -9.36 -6.58
CA ASP A 133 0.64 -10.43 -6.62
C ASP A 133 -0.51 -10.07 -7.56
N VAL A 134 -0.93 -8.80 -7.55
CA VAL A 134 -2.07 -8.33 -8.34
C VAL A 134 -1.68 -7.88 -9.76
N ALA A 135 -0.37 -7.75 -10.05
CA ALA A 135 0.16 -7.35 -11.35
C ALA A 135 1.52 -8.00 -11.65
N PRO A 136 1.61 -9.35 -11.66
CA PRO A 136 2.89 -10.08 -11.66
C PRO A 136 3.78 -9.80 -12.87
N ASP A 137 3.21 -9.57 -14.06
CA ASP A 137 3.99 -9.29 -15.27
C ASP A 137 4.54 -7.86 -15.34
N ARG A 138 4.06 -6.96 -14.48
CA ARG A 138 4.33 -5.52 -14.56
C ARG A 138 5.03 -4.97 -13.31
N LYS A 139 4.74 -5.54 -12.14
CA LYS A 139 5.13 -5.00 -10.84
C LYS A 139 5.89 -6.02 -10.02
N ARG A 140 6.84 -5.51 -9.26
CA ARG A 140 7.72 -6.29 -8.39
C ARG A 140 7.72 -5.79 -6.96
N ASP A 141 7.05 -4.68 -6.66
CA ASP A 141 6.87 -4.16 -5.30
C ASP A 141 5.86 -5.00 -4.49
N PRO A 142 6.07 -5.21 -3.17
CA PRO A 142 7.09 -4.60 -2.32
C PRO A 142 8.48 -5.28 -2.40
N GLY A 143 8.63 -6.31 -3.22
CA GLY A 143 9.91 -6.94 -3.57
C GLY A 143 10.34 -8.06 -2.64
N ASP A 144 11.46 -8.69 -3.01
CA ASP A 144 12.03 -9.89 -2.38
C ASP A 144 12.63 -9.65 -0.98
N LEU A 145 12.94 -8.41 -0.63
CA LEU A 145 13.41 -8.04 0.71
C LEU A 145 12.28 -7.63 1.66
N PHE A 146 11.02 -7.65 1.23
CA PHE A 146 9.89 -7.44 2.10
C PHE A 146 9.60 -8.69 2.95
N ASP A 147 9.72 -8.56 4.27
CA ASP A 147 9.61 -9.70 5.19
C ASP A 147 8.13 -10.01 5.52
N TRP A 148 7.48 -10.75 4.61
CA TRP A 148 6.11 -11.26 4.80
C TRP A 148 5.97 -12.14 6.04
N ASP A 149 7.00 -12.93 6.38
CA ASP A 149 6.96 -13.83 7.54
C ASP A 149 7.00 -13.03 8.85
N TRP A 150 7.76 -11.94 8.89
CA TRP A 150 7.73 -10.99 10.01
C TRP A 150 6.34 -10.36 10.16
N LEU A 151 5.73 -9.92 9.06
CA LEU A 151 4.39 -9.32 9.09
C LEU A 151 3.34 -10.30 9.64
N ALA A 152 3.44 -11.57 9.24
CA ALA A 152 2.60 -12.65 9.76
C ALA A 152 2.82 -12.88 11.26
N ARG A 153 4.08 -12.96 11.72
CA ARG A 153 4.42 -13.08 13.15
C ARG A 153 3.95 -11.89 13.97
N ALA A 154 3.88 -10.69 13.37
CA ALA A 154 3.32 -9.49 13.97
C ALA A 154 1.77 -9.49 14.02
N GLY A 155 1.12 -10.58 13.63
CA GLY A 155 -0.32 -10.79 13.79
C GLY A 155 -1.18 -10.12 12.73
N VAL A 156 -0.63 -9.79 11.56
CA VAL A 156 -1.44 -9.35 10.42
C VAL A 156 -2.14 -10.57 9.81
N PRO A 157 -3.48 -10.59 9.75
CA PRO A 157 -4.22 -11.73 9.21
C PRO A 157 -4.21 -11.72 7.67
N ASN A 158 -4.65 -12.83 7.08
CA ASN A 158 -5.02 -12.91 5.67
C ASN A 158 -3.91 -12.52 4.68
N ILE A 159 -2.65 -12.76 5.03
CA ILE A 159 -1.51 -12.61 4.11
C ILE A 159 -1.57 -13.72 3.07
N HIS A 160 -1.63 -13.33 1.79
CA HIS A 160 -1.70 -14.25 0.64
C HIS A 160 -0.61 -13.98 -0.39
N ALA A 161 0.36 -13.13 -0.04
CA ALA A 161 1.44 -12.80 -0.96
C ALA A 161 2.21 -14.04 -1.38
N HIS A 162 2.45 -14.16 -2.69
CA HIS A 162 3.31 -15.21 -3.21
C HIS A 162 4.74 -14.90 -2.76
N LYS A 163 5.36 -15.86 -2.07
CA LYS A 163 6.81 -15.89 -1.94
C LYS A 163 7.36 -16.10 -3.35
N GLY A 164 7.70 -15.00 -4.03
CA GLY A 164 8.39 -15.03 -5.32
C GLY A 164 9.69 -15.82 -5.24
#